data_AF-A0A3A9JL12-F1
#
_entry.id   AF-A0A3A9JL12-F1
#
_cell.length_a   1.000
_cell.length_b   1.000
_cell.length_c   1.000
_cell.angle_alpha   90.00
_cell.angle_beta   90.00
_cell.angle_gamma   90.00
#
_symmetry.space_group_name_H-M   'P 1'
#
loop_
_entity.id
_entity.type
_entity.pdbx_description
1 polymer ?
#
loop_
_entity_poly.entity_id
_entity_poly.type
_entity_poly.pdbx_seq_one_letter_code
_entity_poly.pdbx_strand_id
1 'polypeptide(L)'
;MSKDGADRVAAWLRANPSFLAERPDLYRLLTPPRRIHGEGLADHMAAMLDAERAANRDLAASARAEESFVHRAQRAVVALIAAPDAAEAVSQEWPALLGMDHCALADEGAPAPHRRSLPPGTVQALLPTGRDTLLRDDPSDAALLHGEAAALITRDALARLPL
;
A
#
# COMPACT_ATOMS: atom_id res chain seq x y z
N MET A 1 -7.31 -4.62 -50.98
CA MET A 1 -7.88 -5.99 -50.96
C MET A 1 -9.09 -6.01 -51.88
N SER A 2 -9.14 -6.94 -52.84
CA SER A 2 -10.27 -7.07 -53.78
C SER A 2 -11.56 -7.42 -53.02
N LYS A 3 -12.70 -6.86 -53.46
CA LYS A 3 -14.03 -6.99 -52.83
C LYS A 3 -14.46 -8.44 -52.65
N ASP A 4 -14.07 -9.32 -53.59
CA ASP A 4 -14.30 -10.77 -53.54
C ASP A 4 -13.71 -11.47 -52.31
N GLY A 5 -12.57 -10.99 -51.81
CA GLY A 5 -11.92 -11.56 -50.63
C GLY A 5 -12.72 -11.30 -49.35
N ALA A 6 -13.29 -10.10 -49.23
CA ALA A 6 -14.09 -9.71 -48.07
C ALA A 6 -15.43 -10.46 -48.03
N ASP A 7 -16.09 -10.58 -49.18
CA ASP A 7 -17.38 -11.28 -49.28
C ASP A 7 -17.25 -12.77 -48.99
N ARG A 8 -16.14 -13.40 -49.40
CA ARG A 8 -15.85 -14.79 -49.09
C ARG A 8 -15.59 -15.02 -47.59
N VAL A 9 -14.85 -14.12 -46.94
CA VAL A 9 -14.61 -14.19 -45.49
C VAL A 9 -15.94 -13.99 -44.73
N ALA A 10 -16.78 -13.06 -45.17
CA ALA A 10 -18.10 -12.85 -44.56
C ALA A 10 -19.02 -14.07 -44.70
N ALA A 11 -19.05 -14.72 -45.87
CA ALA A 11 -19.81 -15.95 -46.08
C ALA A 11 -19.30 -17.09 -45.19
N TRP A 12 -17.98 -17.23 -45.06
CA TRP A 12 -17.36 -18.26 -44.23
C TRP A 12 -17.62 -18.06 -42.73
N LEU A 13 -17.56 -16.81 -42.23
CA LEU A 13 -17.88 -16.49 -40.83
C LEU A 13 -19.36 -16.75 -40.50
N ARG A 14 -20.29 -16.48 -41.42
CA ARG A 14 -21.71 -16.82 -41.22
C ARG A 14 -21.94 -18.32 -41.11
N ALA A 15 -21.17 -19.12 -41.86
CA ALA A 15 -21.24 -20.58 -41.80
C ALA A 15 -20.57 -21.16 -40.53
N ASN A 16 -19.75 -20.38 -39.82
CA ASN A 16 -18.98 -20.82 -38.65
C ASN A 16 -19.13 -19.82 -37.48
N PRO A 17 -20.32 -19.73 -36.86
CA PRO A 17 -20.65 -18.68 -35.89
C PRO A 17 -19.84 -18.77 -34.57
N SER A 18 -19.35 -19.96 -34.19
CA SER A 18 -18.54 -20.13 -32.98
C SER A 18 -17.05 -19.80 -33.19
N PHE A 19 -16.60 -19.64 -34.43
CA PHE A 19 -15.16 -19.52 -34.75
C PHE A 19 -14.46 -18.37 -34.01
N LEU A 20 -15.12 -17.21 -33.91
CA LEU A 20 -14.55 -16.08 -33.18
C LEU A 20 -14.63 -16.29 -31.67
N ALA A 21 -15.66 -16.99 -31.16
CA ALA A 21 -15.81 -17.29 -29.73
C ALA A 21 -14.73 -18.27 -29.25
N GLU A 22 -14.31 -19.21 -30.10
CA GLU A 22 -13.25 -20.18 -29.80
C GLU A 22 -11.83 -19.61 -29.94
N ARG A 23 -11.67 -18.40 -30.51
CA ARG A 23 -10.38 -17.72 -30.73
C ARG A 23 -10.41 -16.27 -30.23
N PRO A 24 -10.41 -16.07 -28.90
CA PRO A 24 -10.63 -14.76 -28.26
C PRO A 24 -9.51 -13.73 -28.53
N ASP A 25 -8.34 -14.17 -28.94
CA ASP A 25 -7.23 -13.34 -29.40
C ASP A 25 -7.54 -12.60 -30.71
N LEU A 26 -8.27 -13.24 -31.64
CA LEU A 26 -8.70 -12.62 -32.89
C LEU A 26 -9.75 -11.51 -32.67
N TYR A 27 -10.56 -11.61 -31.61
CA TYR A 27 -11.52 -10.57 -31.23
C TYR A 27 -10.84 -9.25 -30.83
N ARG A 28 -9.64 -9.31 -30.23
CA ARG A 28 -8.89 -8.11 -29.81
C ARG A 28 -8.33 -7.31 -30.98
N LEU A 29 -8.18 -7.93 -32.14
CA LEU A 29 -7.70 -7.30 -33.37
C LEU A 29 -8.83 -6.64 -34.18
N LEU A 30 -10.09 -6.92 -33.85
CA LEU A 30 -11.25 -6.32 -34.51
C LEU A 30 -11.63 -4.99 -33.83
N THR A 31 -11.64 -3.91 -34.58
CA THR A 31 -12.16 -2.61 -34.09
C THR A 31 -13.64 -2.79 -33.73
N PRO A 32 -14.06 -2.54 -32.48
CA PRO A 32 -15.42 -2.82 -32.05
C PRO A 32 -16.43 -1.96 -32.83
N PRO A 33 -17.43 -2.55 -33.51
CA PRO A 33 -18.49 -1.78 -34.14
C PRO A 33 -19.39 -1.13 -33.07
N ARG A 34 -19.71 0.15 -33.24
CA ARG A 34 -20.46 0.96 -32.25
C ARG A 34 -21.88 0.46 -31.94
N ARG A 35 -22.46 -0.45 -32.73
CA ARG A 35 -23.75 -1.11 -32.47
C ARG A 35 -23.80 -2.47 -33.16
N ILE A 36 -24.07 -3.53 -32.41
CA ILE A 36 -24.30 -4.88 -32.93
C ILE A 36 -25.75 -5.24 -32.58
N HIS A 37 -26.58 -5.51 -33.58
CA HIS A 37 -27.89 -6.15 -33.38
C HIS A 37 -27.67 -7.67 -33.43
N GLY A 38 -27.63 -8.28 -32.25
CA GLY A 38 -27.55 -9.73 -32.05
C GLY A 38 -27.45 -10.01 -30.55
N GLU A 39 -28.55 -10.47 -29.96
CA GLU A 39 -28.72 -10.63 -28.49
C GLU A 39 -27.57 -11.42 -27.85
N GLY A 40 -27.16 -12.55 -28.43
CA GLY A 40 -26.14 -13.41 -27.83
C GLY A 40 -24.71 -12.81 -27.75
N LEU A 41 -24.32 -11.94 -28.68
CA LEU A 41 -23.00 -11.31 -28.65
C LEU A 41 -22.99 -10.05 -27.78
N ALA A 42 -24.11 -9.32 -27.74
CA ALA A 42 -24.29 -8.15 -26.89
C ALA A 42 -24.27 -8.54 -25.40
N ASP A 43 -24.94 -9.64 -25.03
CA ASP A 43 -24.98 -10.13 -23.64
C ASP A 43 -23.61 -10.60 -23.15
N HIS A 44 -22.82 -11.24 -24.03
CA HIS A 44 -21.46 -11.66 -23.68
C HIS A 44 -20.53 -10.46 -23.48
N MET A 45 -20.64 -9.43 -24.32
CA MET A 45 -19.89 -8.18 -24.16
C MET A 45 -20.29 -7.42 -22.90
N ALA A 46 -21.58 -7.42 -22.54
CA ALA A 46 -22.06 -6.83 -21.29
C ALA A 46 -21.51 -7.58 -20.07
N ALA A 47 -21.57 -8.91 -20.07
CA ALA A 47 -21.03 -9.73 -18.99
C ALA A 47 -19.51 -9.56 -18.82
N MET A 48 -18.76 -9.45 -19.92
CA MET A 48 -17.33 -9.17 -19.87
C MET A 48 -17.00 -7.77 -19.35
N LEU A 49 -17.75 -6.75 -19.77
CA LEU A 49 -17.55 -5.38 -19.31
C LEU A 49 -17.89 -5.23 -17.83
N ASP A 50 -18.91 -5.94 -17.34
CA ASP A 50 -19.28 -5.95 -15.93
C ASP A 50 -18.28 -6.73 -15.08
N ALA A 51 -17.74 -7.84 -15.59
CA ALA A 51 -16.65 -8.58 -14.93
C ALA A 51 -15.35 -7.75 -14.86
N GLU A 52 -15.00 -7.02 -15.92
CA GLU A 52 -13.83 -6.12 -15.92
C GLU A 52 -14.03 -4.95 -14.97
N ARG A 53 -15.22 -4.33 -14.96
CA ARG A 53 -15.57 -3.28 -14.00
C ARG A 53 -15.57 -3.77 -12.55
N ALA A 54 -16.02 -5.00 -12.29
CA ALA A 54 -15.98 -5.61 -10.97
C ALA A 54 -14.54 -5.86 -10.52
N ALA A 55 -13.70 -6.47 -11.37
CA ALA A 55 -12.27 -6.67 -11.09
C ALA A 55 -11.53 -5.34 -10.85
N ASN A 56 -11.86 -4.30 -11.62
CA ASN A 56 -11.28 -2.97 -11.47
C ASN A 56 -11.74 -2.27 -10.18
N ARG A 57 -13.00 -2.47 -9.77
CA ARG A 57 -13.50 -2.02 -8.47
C ARG A 57 -12.84 -2.76 -7.30
N ASP A 58 -12.62 -4.06 -7.42
CA ASP A 58 -11.96 -4.87 -6.39
C ASP A 58 -10.47 -4.53 -6.27
N LEU A 59 -9.79 -4.26 -7.39
CA LEU A 59 -8.44 -3.70 -7.40
C LEU A 59 -8.39 -2.31 -6.77
N ALA A 60 -9.35 -1.44 -7.08
CA ALA A 60 -9.43 -0.10 -6.50
C ALA A 60 -9.89 -0.12 -5.02
N ALA A 61 -10.60 -1.16 -4.58
CA ALA A 61 -10.95 -1.40 -3.18
C ALA A 61 -9.75 -1.95 -2.42
N SER A 62 -8.98 -2.86 -3.03
CA SER A 62 -7.74 -3.40 -2.48
C SER A 62 -6.65 -2.33 -2.38
N ALA A 63 -6.52 -1.46 -3.39
CA ALA A 63 -5.62 -0.30 -3.36
C ALA A 63 -6.06 0.79 -2.37
N ARG A 64 -7.35 0.85 -2.00
CA ARG A 64 -7.84 1.69 -0.90
C ARG A 64 -7.70 1.02 0.47
N ALA A 65 -7.73 -0.31 0.52
CA ALA A 65 -7.57 -1.11 1.74
C ALA A 65 -6.12 -1.17 2.20
N GLU A 66 -5.17 -1.11 1.27
CA GLU A 66 -3.76 -0.90 1.57
C GLU A 66 -3.47 0.61 1.59
N GLU A 67 -3.78 1.27 2.72
CA GLU A 67 -3.28 2.63 2.93
C GLU A 67 -1.76 2.58 2.76
N SER A 68 -1.23 3.25 1.74
CA SER A 68 0.20 3.18 1.46
C SER A 68 0.97 3.72 2.65
N PHE A 69 2.17 3.20 2.90
CA PHE A 69 3.05 3.72 3.95
C PHE A 69 3.26 5.24 3.82
N VAL A 70 3.29 5.75 2.58
CA VAL A 70 3.38 7.19 2.28
C VAL A 70 2.19 7.96 2.87
N HIS A 71 0.96 7.45 2.76
CA HIS A 71 -0.22 8.12 3.29
C HIS A 71 -0.26 8.08 4.82
N ARG A 72 0.10 6.95 5.44
CA ARG A 72 0.27 6.86 6.90
C ARG A 72 1.33 7.83 7.43
N ALA A 73 2.49 7.89 6.76
CA ALA A 73 3.56 8.83 7.10
C ALA A 73 3.11 10.28 6.96
N GLN A 74 2.40 10.64 5.89
CA GLN A 74 1.86 11.99 5.70
C GLN A 74 0.92 12.37 6.85
N ARG A 75 0.03 11.47 7.29
CA ARG A 75 -0.87 11.72 8.41
C ARG A 75 -0.11 11.89 9.73
N ALA A 76 0.89 11.06 9.98
CA ALA A 76 1.76 11.18 11.17
C ALA A 76 2.50 12.53 11.20
N VAL A 77 3.00 13.01 10.06
CA VAL A 77 3.65 14.32 9.94
C VAL A 77 2.65 15.46 10.17
N VAL A 78 1.45 15.40 9.60
CA VAL A 78 0.41 16.43 9.83
C VAL A 78 0.00 16.49 11.30
N ALA A 79 -0.19 15.33 11.95
CA ALA A 79 -0.46 15.25 13.38
C ALA A 79 0.66 15.89 14.20
N LEU A 80 1.91 15.58 13.87
CA LEU A 80 3.08 16.16 14.54
C LEU A 80 3.14 17.70 14.42
N ILE A 81 2.84 18.25 13.24
CA ILE A 81 2.84 19.70 13.01
C ILE A 81 1.72 20.40 13.79
N ALA A 82 0.57 19.74 13.95
CA ALA A 82 -0.58 20.29 14.67
C ALA A 82 -0.44 20.18 16.20
N ALA A 83 0.46 19.31 16.68
CA ALA A 83 0.58 18.99 18.08
C ALA A 83 1.26 20.12 18.89
N PRO A 84 0.72 20.49 20.06
CA PRO A 84 1.40 21.38 21.00
C PRO A 84 2.69 20.77 21.57
N ASP A 85 2.69 19.46 21.77
CA ASP A 85 3.85 18.66 22.19
C ASP A 85 4.12 17.55 21.16
N ALA A 86 5.24 17.67 20.46
CA ALA A 86 5.69 16.70 19.49
C ALA A 86 5.94 15.31 20.11
N ALA A 87 6.42 15.25 21.35
CA ALA A 87 6.70 13.98 22.03
C ALA A 87 5.41 13.25 22.40
N GLU A 88 4.35 13.99 22.75
CA GLU A 88 3.02 13.43 22.99
C GLU A 88 2.45 12.83 21.70
N ALA A 89 2.47 13.57 20.58
CA ALA A 89 1.98 13.07 19.30
C ALA A 89 2.73 11.81 18.82
N VAL A 90 4.05 11.77 19.00
CA VAL A 90 4.86 10.57 18.70
C VAL A 90 4.46 9.39 19.58
N SER A 91 4.20 9.60 20.87
CA SER A 91 3.91 8.49 21.79
C SER A 91 2.46 8.00 21.76
N GLN A 92 1.51 8.90 21.46
CA GLN A 92 0.07 8.61 21.57
C GLN A 92 -0.63 8.44 20.22
N GLU A 93 -0.19 9.14 19.16
CA GLU A 93 -0.89 9.14 17.87
C GLU A 93 -0.19 8.29 16.82
N TRP A 94 1.15 8.39 16.74
CA TRP A 94 1.93 7.68 15.73
C TRP A 94 1.76 6.16 15.74
N PRO A 95 1.65 5.45 16.89
CA PRO A 95 1.42 4.00 16.89
C PRO A 95 0.19 3.62 16.04
N ALA A 96 -0.93 4.30 16.26
CA ALA A 96 -2.16 4.08 15.51
C ALA A 96 -2.04 4.54 14.04
N LEU A 97 -1.42 5.69 13.79
CA LEU A 97 -1.27 6.25 12.44
C LEU A 97 -0.33 5.45 11.54
N LEU A 98 0.71 4.84 12.10
CA LEU A 98 1.74 4.10 11.37
C LEU A 98 1.51 2.59 11.38
N GLY A 99 0.64 2.09 12.26
CA GLY A 99 0.38 0.66 12.44
C GLY A 99 1.52 -0.02 13.21
N MET A 100 1.98 0.61 14.29
CA MET A 100 3.03 0.11 15.18
C MET A 100 2.47 -0.09 16.59
N ASP A 101 3.03 -1.03 17.35
CA ASP A 101 2.61 -1.26 18.74
C ASP A 101 3.05 -0.13 19.68
N HIS A 102 4.19 0.50 19.39
CA HIS A 102 4.76 1.55 20.23
C HIS A 102 5.67 2.49 19.43
N CYS A 103 5.74 3.75 19.86
CA CYS A 103 6.68 4.75 19.37
C CYS A 103 7.01 5.70 20.53
N ALA A 104 8.27 6.12 20.65
CA ALA A 104 8.71 6.99 21.74
C ALA A 104 9.90 7.85 21.32
N LEU A 105 10.01 9.02 21.96
CA LEU A 105 11.22 9.82 21.93
C LEU A 105 12.03 9.57 23.20
N ALA A 106 13.35 9.52 23.04
CA ALA A 106 14.26 9.30 24.15
C ALA A 106 15.50 10.19 24.00
N ASP A 107 16.00 10.74 25.11
CA ASP A 107 17.25 11.49 25.17
C ASP A 107 18.02 11.19 26.46
N GLU A 108 19.27 11.65 26.55
CA GLU A 108 20.11 11.52 27.75
C GLU A 108 19.94 12.70 28.72
N GLY A 109 18.77 13.36 28.68
CA GLY A 109 18.45 14.54 29.45
C GLY A 109 17.68 14.24 30.73
N ALA A 110 17.18 15.29 31.38
CA ALA A 110 16.30 15.17 32.53
C ALA A 110 14.93 14.60 32.10
N PRO A 111 14.21 13.90 33.00
CA PRO A 111 12.87 13.41 32.73
C PRO A 111 11.95 14.55 32.26
N ALA A 112 11.29 14.35 31.12
CA ALA A 112 10.33 15.27 30.56
C ALA A 112 9.04 14.51 30.20
N PRO A 113 7.87 15.18 30.17
CA PRO A 113 6.64 14.56 29.69
C PRO A 113 6.83 13.94 28.31
N HIS A 114 6.25 12.76 28.10
CA HIS A 114 6.25 12.03 26.82
C HIS A 114 7.63 11.70 26.22
N ARG A 115 8.72 11.96 26.95
CA ARG A 115 10.08 11.66 26.54
C ARG A 115 10.78 10.78 27.58
N ARG A 116 11.43 9.73 27.11
CA ARG A 116 12.20 8.80 27.92
C ARG A 116 13.57 9.40 28.24
N SER A 117 13.92 9.46 29.51
CA SER A 117 15.28 9.80 29.95
C SER A 117 16.13 8.52 29.97
N LEU A 118 17.24 8.54 29.24
CA LEU A 118 18.19 7.46 29.10
C LEU A 118 19.44 7.75 29.93
N PRO A 119 20.14 6.71 30.44
CA PRO A 119 21.47 6.89 31.02
C PRO A 119 22.44 7.55 30.02
N PRO A 120 23.35 8.41 30.48
CA PRO A 120 24.37 9.00 29.62
C PRO A 120 25.19 7.95 28.87
N GLY A 121 25.47 8.20 27.60
CA GLY A 121 26.20 7.30 26.70
C GLY A 121 25.34 6.22 26.01
N THR A 122 24.06 6.08 26.39
CA THR A 122 23.16 5.08 25.78
C THR A 122 22.98 5.31 24.28
N VAL A 123 22.78 6.56 23.86
CA VAL A 123 22.56 6.92 22.45
C VAL A 123 23.80 6.62 21.61
N GLN A 124 25.00 6.91 22.13
CA GLN A 124 26.26 6.59 21.43
C GLN A 124 26.51 5.08 21.38
N ALA A 125 26.12 4.33 22.41
CA ALA A 125 26.26 2.88 22.43
C ALA A 125 25.34 2.18 21.42
N LEU A 126 24.09 2.66 21.30
CA LEU A 126 23.09 2.09 20.38
C LEU A 126 23.29 2.54 18.93
N LEU A 127 23.55 3.83 18.73
CA LEU A 127 23.68 4.47 17.41
C LEU A 127 25.06 5.14 17.33
N PRO A 128 26.16 4.40 17.15
CA PRO A 128 27.49 5.00 17.07
C PRO A 128 27.59 5.96 15.88
N THR A 129 28.58 6.85 15.93
CA THR A 129 28.83 7.85 14.89
C THR A 129 28.87 7.22 13.50
N GLY A 130 28.08 7.76 12.55
CA GLY A 130 27.92 7.21 11.20
C GLY A 130 26.80 6.18 11.06
N ARG A 131 26.08 5.86 12.15
CA ARG A 131 24.86 5.04 12.12
C ARG A 131 23.70 5.83 12.73
N ASP A 132 22.86 6.40 11.86
CA ASP A 132 21.70 7.18 12.29
C ASP A 132 20.43 6.33 12.44
N THR A 133 20.43 5.10 11.93
CA THR A 133 19.31 4.17 12.08
C THR A 133 19.79 2.76 12.39
N LEU A 134 18.98 2.01 13.14
CA LEU A 134 19.25 0.63 13.49
C LEU A 134 17.94 -0.16 13.63
N LEU A 135 17.77 -1.23 12.85
CA LEU A 135 16.70 -2.20 13.06
C LEU A 135 17.26 -3.34 13.93
N ARG A 136 16.51 -3.75 14.96
CA ARG A 136 16.91 -4.80 15.90
C ARG A 136 15.85 -5.88 15.98
N ASP A 137 16.31 -7.12 16.01
CA ASP A 137 15.52 -8.29 16.35
C ASP A 137 15.78 -8.65 17.82
N ASP A 138 14.72 -8.92 18.58
CA ASP A 138 14.71 -9.33 19.99
C ASP A 138 15.64 -8.48 20.91
N PRO A 139 15.35 -7.18 21.07
CA PRO A 139 16.22 -6.26 21.81
C PRO A 139 16.21 -6.57 23.31
N SER A 140 17.36 -6.99 23.86
CA SER A 140 17.52 -7.29 25.30
C SER A 140 17.32 -6.09 26.22
N ASP A 141 17.44 -4.88 25.69
CA ASP A 141 17.28 -3.60 26.37
C ASP A 141 15.91 -2.95 26.10
N ALA A 142 14.92 -3.71 25.62
CA ALA A 142 13.58 -3.20 25.30
C ALA A 142 12.94 -2.40 26.45
N ALA A 143 13.12 -2.83 27.71
CA ALA A 143 12.59 -2.13 28.88
C ALA A 143 13.13 -0.70 29.04
N LEU A 144 14.38 -0.46 28.64
CA LEU A 144 15.00 0.85 28.70
C LEU A 144 14.31 1.82 27.73
N LEU A 145 14.03 1.35 26.51
CA LEU A 145 13.57 2.19 25.40
C LEU A 145 12.04 2.27 25.30
N HIS A 146 11.33 1.16 25.58
CA HIS A 146 9.89 1.03 25.38
C HIS A 146 9.08 0.96 26.69
N GLY A 147 9.76 0.91 27.84
CA GLY A 147 9.10 0.91 29.14
C GLY A 147 8.06 -0.21 29.28
N GLU A 148 6.81 0.16 29.52
CA GLU A 148 5.71 -0.79 29.72
C GLU A 148 5.40 -1.62 28.47
N ALA A 149 5.69 -1.11 27.27
CA ALA A 149 5.47 -1.83 26.02
C ALA A 149 6.52 -2.92 25.76
N ALA A 150 7.62 -2.97 26.53
CA ALA A 150 8.77 -3.84 26.26
C ALA A 150 8.43 -5.32 26.10
N ALA A 151 7.43 -5.82 26.83
CA ALA A 151 6.99 -7.22 26.73
C ALA A 151 6.35 -7.59 25.37
N LEU A 152 5.94 -6.59 24.59
CA LEU A 152 5.35 -6.77 23.26
C LEU A 152 6.39 -6.60 22.13
N ILE A 153 7.57 -6.07 22.45
CA ILE A 153 8.58 -5.71 21.44
C ILE A 153 9.45 -6.91 21.10
N THR A 154 9.21 -7.50 19.93
CA THR A 154 10.08 -8.51 19.33
C THR A 154 11.04 -7.91 18.30
N ARG A 155 10.72 -6.72 17.78
CA ARG A 155 11.51 -5.97 16.82
C ARG A 155 11.31 -4.49 17.04
N ASP A 156 12.37 -3.71 16.90
CA ASP A 156 12.26 -2.26 16.89
C ASP A 156 13.23 -1.61 15.92
N ALA A 157 12.95 -0.35 15.62
CA ALA A 157 13.82 0.52 14.84
C ALA A 157 14.16 1.75 15.66
N LEU A 158 15.45 2.07 15.72
CA LEU A 158 15.96 3.29 16.33
C LEU A 158 16.37 4.26 15.23
N ALA A 159 16.07 5.53 15.43
CA ALA A 159 16.51 6.62 14.55
C ALA A 159 17.06 7.77 15.39
N ARG A 160 18.23 8.28 15.01
CA ARG A 160 18.81 9.49 15.58
C ARG A 160 18.11 10.70 14.99
N LEU A 161 17.62 11.58 15.85
CA LEU A 161 17.11 12.88 15.44
C LEU A 161 18.28 13.89 15.39
N PRO A 162 18.52 14.55 14.24
CA PRO A 162 19.46 15.66 14.20
C PRO A 162 18.88 16.82 15.00
N LEU A 163 19.70 17.39 15.88
CA LEU A 163 19.41 18.64 16.61
C LEU A 163 19.81 19.86 15.78
#